data_AF-A0AAD0TA75-F1
#
_entry.id   AF-A0AAD0TA75-F1
#
_cell.length_a   1.000
_cell.length_b   1.000
_cell.length_c   1.000
_cell.angle_alpha   90.00
_cell.angle_beta   90.00
_cell.angle_gamma   90.00
#
_symmetry.space_group_name_H-M   'P 1'
#
loop_
_entity.id
_entity.type
_entity.pdbx_description
1 polymer ?
#
loop_
_entity_poly.entity_id
_entity_poly.type
_entity_poly.pdbx_seq_one_letter_code
_entity_poly.pdbx_strand_id
1 'polypeptide(L)'
;MRQSFCFILSLLSLQALALTYTLADLRVLYSEKSYNEYMKHHLDVRPSKRDFEWKKMTREMATAQADEFIKKEQVTRENFNLLTKYIENKNLKAYAFYTLAYSKFARLYFKKCNNCIKDLDRYISHSARYPDIDFDIYKNLNNSIKSNYDNLVKAPLKSNDSIYYCKEEQGQKALVKILVDEIGREDTKDTIVKKSKDIFNPDCLNGFSKEDIHALLDKADYTSEIIYLTFRAFEKIDDITSDTYLMTYLLTSPKPGPIMNMAWNQIEMLSANYKKRMKIFDNLKKQYPLSGEIFERKNGKVAEKSKIIIKRFAENFPEYLNFYGETCLNFYSGKVKFARGNPALHCDDFMSEEVAGKWMSDTVRLKYSGAKKIN
;
A
#
# COMPACT_ATOMS: atom_id res chain seq x y z
N MET A 1 8.92 81.41 -20.03
CA MET A 1 7.58 81.90 -20.44
C MET A 1 7.35 81.61 -21.91
N ARG A 2 6.49 80.62 -22.21
CA ARG A 2 5.77 80.34 -23.48
C ARG A 2 5.31 78.88 -23.38
N GLN A 3 4.12 78.69 -22.83
CA GLN A 3 2.84 78.52 -23.54
C GLN A 3 2.55 77.04 -23.80
N SER A 4 1.60 76.57 -23.00
CA SER A 4 0.98 75.25 -22.98
C SER A 4 0.32 74.91 -24.31
N PHE A 5 0.50 73.67 -24.75
CA PHE A 5 -0.44 73.01 -25.65
C PHE A 5 -0.88 71.70 -25.01
N CYS A 6 -2.15 71.66 -24.62
CA CYS A 6 -2.87 70.50 -24.11
C CYS A 6 -2.78 69.34 -25.10
N PHE A 7 -2.11 68.26 -24.70
CA PHE A 7 -2.31 66.93 -25.25
C PHE A 7 -3.18 66.15 -24.26
N ILE A 8 -4.50 66.41 -24.28
CA ILE A 8 -5.48 65.49 -23.70
C ILE A 8 -5.72 64.43 -24.79
N LEU A 9 -4.84 63.43 -24.82
CA LEU A 9 -5.08 62.23 -25.62
C LEU A 9 -6.18 61.44 -24.92
N SER A 10 -7.30 61.36 -25.62
CA SER A 10 -8.45 60.50 -25.41
C SER A 10 -8.07 59.08 -24.95
N LEU A 11 -8.15 58.85 -23.64
CA LEU A 11 -8.37 57.52 -23.06
C LEU A 11 -9.85 57.16 -23.23
N LEU A 12 -10.26 56.88 -24.46
CA LEU A 12 -11.50 56.15 -24.73
C LEU A 12 -11.21 54.67 -24.48
N SER A 13 -11.35 54.26 -23.22
CA SER A 13 -11.52 52.85 -22.89
C SER A 13 -12.78 52.36 -23.59
N LEU A 14 -12.64 51.59 -24.67
CA LEU A 14 -13.70 50.68 -25.12
C LEU A 14 -13.93 49.69 -23.99
N GLN A 15 -14.88 49.98 -23.10
CA GLN A 15 -15.53 48.95 -22.34
C GLN A 15 -16.36 48.16 -23.36
N ALA A 16 -15.81 47.05 -23.85
CA ALA A 16 -16.62 46.05 -24.51
C ALA A 16 -17.72 45.64 -23.52
N LEU A 17 -18.95 46.09 -23.78
CA LEU A 17 -20.13 45.65 -23.04
C LEU A 17 -20.13 44.12 -23.10
N ALA A 18 -19.91 43.48 -21.95
CA ALA A 18 -19.99 42.03 -21.85
C ALA A 18 -21.39 41.60 -22.29
N LEU A 19 -21.49 40.91 -23.42
CA LEU A 19 -22.76 40.42 -23.95
C LEU A 19 -23.35 39.45 -22.92
N THR A 20 -24.48 39.82 -22.31
CA THR A 20 -25.16 38.98 -21.33
C THR A 20 -26.19 38.10 -22.01
N TYR A 21 -26.05 36.79 -21.90
CA TYR A 21 -26.95 35.84 -22.55
C TYR A 21 -28.27 35.69 -21.78
N THR A 22 -29.36 35.59 -22.53
CA THR A 22 -30.69 35.22 -22.01
C THR A 22 -30.87 33.71 -22.01
N LEU A 23 -31.95 33.22 -21.40
CA LEU A 23 -32.30 31.80 -21.46
C LEU A 23 -32.60 31.35 -22.89
N ALA A 24 -33.13 32.23 -23.74
CA ALA A 24 -33.38 31.91 -25.15
C ALA A 24 -32.06 31.69 -25.92
N ASP A 25 -31.06 32.54 -25.68
CA ASP A 25 -29.73 32.37 -26.28
C ASP A 25 -29.07 31.07 -25.83
N LEU A 26 -29.20 30.73 -24.54
CA LEU A 26 -28.71 29.45 -24.01
C LEU A 26 -29.42 28.24 -24.65
N ARG A 27 -30.71 28.32 -24.96
CA ARG A 27 -31.43 27.25 -25.68
C ARG A 27 -30.89 27.02 -27.09
N VAL A 28 -30.55 28.10 -27.80
CA VAL A 28 -29.93 28.01 -29.13
C VAL A 28 -28.58 27.31 -29.00
N LEU A 29 -27.70 27.78 -28.11
CA LEU A 29 -26.39 27.15 -27.89
C LEU A 29 -26.49 25.68 -27.44
N TYR A 30 -27.49 25.35 -26.63
CA TYR A 30 -27.77 23.97 -26.24
C TYR A 30 -28.16 23.11 -27.44
N SER A 31 -29.06 23.59 -28.31
CA SER A 31 -29.48 22.87 -29.52
C SER A 31 -28.34 22.66 -30.52
N GLU A 32 -27.44 23.63 -30.64
CA GLU A 32 -26.26 23.59 -31.50
C GLU A 32 -25.10 22.78 -30.91
N LYS A 33 -25.21 22.34 -29.65
CA LYS A 33 -24.13 21.68 -28.89
C LYS A 33 -22.87 22.56 -28.77
N SER A 34 -23.06 23.88 -28.70
CA SER A 34 -22.01 24.88 -28.52
C SER A 34 -21.53 24.91 -27.06
N TYR A 35 -20.85 23.84 -26.62
CA TYR A 35 -20.52 23.59 -25.20
C TYR A 35 -19.71 24.70 -24.55
N ASN A 36 -18.62 25.14 -25.21
CA ASN A 36 -17.71 26.15 -24.66
C ASN A 36 -18.43 27.48 -24.42
N GLU A 37 -19.17 27.95 -25.43
CA GLU A 37 -19.86 29.23 -25.34
C GLU A 37 -21.02 29.16 -24.33
N TYR A 38 -21.78 28.07 -24.34
CA TYR A 38 -22.84 27.85 -23.36
C TYR A 38 -22.27 27.91 -21.93
N MET A 39 -21.19 27.19 -21.66
CA MET A 39 -20.65 27.09 -20.30
C MET A 39 -19.91 28.36 -19.85
N LYS A 40 -19.46 29.20 -20.78
CA LYS A 40 -18.96 30.54 -20.47
C LYS A 40 -20.07 31.47 -20.00
N HIS A 41 -21.26 31.36 -20.58
CA HIS A 41 -22.39 32.27 -20.36
C HIS A 41 -23.53 31.72 -19.50
N HIS A 42 -23.44 30.46 -19.04
CA HIS A 42 -24.52 29.81 -18.30
C HIS A 42 -24.93 30.56 -17.00
N LEU A 43 -24.04 31.36 -16.40
CA LEU A 43 -24.33 32.14 -15.21
C LEU A 43 -24.89 33.54 -15.48
N ASP A 44 -24.94 34.00 -16.73
CA ASP A 44 -25.53 35.29 -17.12
C ASP A 44 -27.03 35.35 -16.78
N VAL A 45 -27.70 34.20 -16.87
CA VAL A 45 -29.08 34.05 -16.40
C VAL A 45 -29.12 34.26 -14.89
N ARG A 46 -29.90 35.25 -14.45
CA ARG A 46 -30.07 35.60 -13.03
C ARG A 46 -30.50 34.38 -12.20
N PRO A 47 -30.02 34.21 -10.95
CA PRO A 47 -30.36 33.06 -10.11
C PRO A 47 -31.86 32.74 -10.00
N SER A 48 -32.71 33.76 -9.92
CA SER A 48 -34.18 33.60 -9.84
C SER A 48 -34.83 33.06 -11.12
N LYS A 49 -34.13 33.11 -12.26
CA LYS A 49 -34.58 32.60 -13.56
C LYS A 49 -33.95 31.25 -13.94
N ARG A 50 -33.15 30.65 -13.04
CA ARG A 50 -32.52 29.34 -13.25
C ARG A 50 -33.47 28.21 -12.86
N ASP A 51 -34.46 28.02 -13.70
CA ASP A 51 -35.51 27.01 -13.54
C ASP A 51 -35.00 25.58 -13.83
N PHE A 52 -35.93 24.61 -13.89
CA PHE A 52 -35.61 23.22 -14.18
C PHE A 52 -34.93 23.04 -15.55
N GLU A 53 -35.35 23.81 -16.55
CA GLU A 53 -34.81 23.73 -17.91
C GLU A 53 -33.36 24.19 -17.96
N TRP A 54 -33.06 25.35 -17.38
CA TRP A 54 -31.69 25.84 -17.24
C TRP A 54 -30.80 24.81 -16.52
N LYS A 55 -31.33 24.20 -15.44
CA LYS A 55 -30.58 23.19 -14.67
C LYS A 55 -30.25 21.98 -15.53
N LYS A 56 -31.22 21.49 -16.31
CA LYS A 56 -31.06 20.35 -17.22
C LYS A 56 -30.03 20.65 -18.30
N MET A 57 -30.22 21.72 -19.08
CA MET A 57 -29.32 22.11 -20.17
C MET A 57 -27.89 22.29 -19.64
N THR A 58 -27.72 23.00 -18.52
CA THR A 58 -26.39 23.23 -17.92
C THR A 58 -25.70 21.94 -17.51
N ARG A 59 -26.44 20.98 -16.93
CA ARG A 59 -25.89 19.66 -16.57
C ARG A 59 -25.41 18.88 -17.78
N GLU A 60 -26.23 18.83 -18.82
CA GLU A 60 -25.93 18.08 -20.04
C GLU A 60 -24.78 18.72 -20.82
N MET A 61 -24.76 20.05 -20.96
CA MET A 61 -23.68 20.77 -21.66
C MET A 61 -22.34 20.64 -20.94
N ALA A 62 -22.31 20.79 -19.61
CA ALA A 62 -21.09 20.60 -18.84
C ALA A 62 -20.55 19.17 -18.94
N THR A 63 -21.45 18.17 -18.90
CA THR A 63 -21.08 16.75 -19.03
C THR A 63 -20.49 16.48 -20.42
N ALA A 64 -21.20 16.92 -21.47
CA ALA A 64 -20.77 16.73 -22.84
C ALA A 64 -19.44 17.44 -23.15
N GLN A 65 -19.20 18.62 -22.56
CA GLN A 65 -17.91 19.33 -22.71
C GLN A 65 -16.75 18.55 -22.10
N ALA A 66 -16.92 17.99 -20.89
CA ALA A 66 -15.90 17.15 -20.27
C ALA A 66 -15.59 15.91 -21.11
N ASP A 67 -16.64 15.24 -21.62
CA ASP A 67 -16.49 14.07 -22.51
C ASP A 67 -15.84 14.46 -23.85
N GLU A 68 -16.14 15.65 -24.39
CA GLU A 68 -15.51 16.15 -25.61
C GLU A 68 -14.01 16.42 -25.41
N PHE A 69 -13.62 17.03 -24.29
CA PHE A 69 -12.20 17.23 -23.97
C PHE A 69 -11.46 15.91 -23.85
N ILE A 70 -12.08 14.87 -23.25
CA ILE A 70 -11.52 13.53 -23.21
C ILE A 70 -11.37 12.97 -24.64
N LYS A 71 -12.44 13.01 -25.44
CA LYS A 71 -12.47 12.47 -26.80
C LYS A 71 -11.45 13.12 -27.73
N LYS A 72 -11.24 14.43 -27.59
CA LYS A 72 -10.25 15.22 -28.36
C LYS A 72 -8.85 15.19 -27.75
N GLU A 73 -8.63 14.41 -26.70
CA GLU A 73 -7.37 14.34 -25.95
C GLU A 73 -6.88 15.69 -25.38
N GLN A 74 -7.78 16.64 -25.20
CA GLN A 74 -7.50 17.97 -24.65
C GLN A 74 -7.43 17.94 -23.12
N VAL A 75 -6.66 16.99 -22.59
CA VAL A 75 -6.48 16.78 -21.15
C VAL A 75 -5.34 17.67 -20.65
N THR A 76 -5.64 18.96 -20.51
CA THR A 76 -4.70 20.01 -20.07
C THR A 76 -5.06 20.54 -18.68
N ARG A 77 -4.10 21.22 -18.04
CA ARG A 77 -4.33 21.89 -16.75
C ARG A 77 -5.36 23.01 -16.84
N GLU A 78 -5.40 23.72 -17.96
CA GLU A 78 -6.39 24.77 -18.22
C GLU A 78 -7.81 24.19 -18.22
N ASN A 79 -8.02 23.10 -18.96
CA ASN A 79 -9.31 22.41 -19.01
C ASN A 79 -9.66 21.76 -17.66
N PHE A 80 -8.68 21.23 -16.93
CA PHE A 80 -8.89 20.78 -15.55
C PHE A 80 -9.45 21.92 -14.69
N ASN A 81 -8.76 23.06 -14.66
CA ASN A 81 -9.19 24.22 -13.86
C ASN A 81 -10.57 24.73 -14.25
N LEU A 82 -10.89 24.71 -15.54
CA LEU A 82 -12.20 25.08 -16.07
C LEU A 82 -13.30 24.13 -15.54
N LEU A 83 -13.12 22.82 -15.69
CA LEU A 83 -14.08 21.82 -15.21
C LEU A 83 -14.19 21.83 -13.67
N THR A 84 -13.10 22.10 -12.96
CA THR A 84 -13.15 22.24 -11.49
C THR A 84 -13.95 23.48 -11.07
N LYS A 85 -13.89 24.59 -11.82
CA LYS A 85 -14.76 25.75 -11.55
C LYS A 85 -16.24 25.40 -11.73
N TYR A 86 -16.57 24.54 -12.68
CA TYR A 86 -17.95 24.09 -12.88
C TYR A 86 -18.45 23.21 -11.72
N ILE A 87 -17.62 22.32 -11.16
CA ILE A 87 -18.05 21.46 -10.03
C ILE A 87 -18.34 22.26 -8.74
N GLU A 88 -17.84 23.49 -8.62
CA GLU A 88 -18.19 24.40 -7.51
C GLU A 88 -19.67 24.86 -7.58
N ASN A 89 -20.32 24.76 -8.75
CA ASN A 89 -21.74 25.04 -8.90
C ASN A 89 -22.58 23.93 -8.26
N LYS A 90 -23.44 24.29 -7.29
CA LYS A 90 -24.35 23.35 -6.59
C LYS A 90 -25.20 22.49 -7.54
N ASN A 91 -25.61 23.03 -8.68
CA ASN A 91 -26.41 22.29 -9.67
C ASN A 91 -25.62 21.14 -10.33
N LEU A 92 -24.32 21.34 -10.54
CA LEU A 92 -23.41 20.38 -11.16
C LEU A 92 -22.82 19.43 -10.14
N LYS A 93 -22.47 19.92 -8.94
CA LYS A 93 -21.97 19.10 -7.82
C LYS A 93 -22.95 17.99 -7.41
N ALA A 94 -24.25 18.26 -7.49
CA ALA A 94 -25.30 17.30 -7.15
C ALA A 94 -25.66 16.34 -8.29
N TYR A 95 -25.06 16.47 -9.48
CA TYR A 95 -25.43 15.70 -10.66
C TYR A 95 -24.41 14.61 -10.98
N ALA A 96 -24.81 13.35 -10.80
CA ALA A 96 -23.94 12.18 -10.86
C ALA A 96 -23.21 11.99 -12.20
N PHE A 97 -23.84 12.33 -13.33
CA PHE A 97 -23.21 12.16 -14.64
C PHE A 97 -22.09 13.18 -14.86
N TYR A 98 -22.29 14.44 -14.42
CA TYR A 98 -21.24 15.45 -14.51
C TYR A 98 -20.09 15.14 -13.55
N THR A 99 -20.39 14.77 -12.31
CA THR A 99 -19.35 14.39 -11.33
C THR A 99 -18.52 13.20 -11.84
N LEU A 100 -19.14 12.24 -12.51
CA LEU A 100 -18.45 11.12 -13.14
C LEU A 100 -17.60 11.56 -14.33
N ALA A 101 -18.13 12.38 -15.25
CA ALA A 101 -17.38 12.89 -16.40
C ALA A 101 -16.16 13.73 -15.96
N TYR A 102 -16.33 14.60 -14.97
CA TYR A 102 -15.23 15.34 -14.34
C TYR A 102 -14.17 14.40 -13.74
N SER A 103 -14.59 13.34 -13.03
CA SER A 103 -13.67 12.39 -12.42
C SER A 103 -12.92 11.56 -13.48
N LYS A 104 -13.57 11.20 -14.59
CA LYS A 104 -12.92 10.54 -15.75
C LYS A 104 -11.87 11.45 -16.37
N PHE A 105 -12.16 12.74 -16.54
CA PHE A 105 -11.19 13.72 -17.02
C PHE A 105 -10.02 13.83 -16.04
N ALA A 106 -10.30 13.97 -14.75
CA ALA A 106 -9.29 14.08 -13.69
C ALA A 106 -8.35 12.86 -13.67
N ARG A 107 -8.87 11.64 -13.82
CA ARG A 107 -8.07 10.41 -13.96
C ARG A 107 -7.02 10.53 -15.06
N LEU A 108 -7.41 11.01 -16.24
CA LEU A 108 -6.50 11.18 -17.38
C LEU A 108 -5.50 12.31 -17.15
N TYR A 109 -5.94 13.39 -16.47
CA TYR A 109 -5.08 14.52 -16.13
C TYR A 109 -3.97 14.11 -15.16
N PHE A 110 -4.32 13.46 -14.06
CA PHE A 110 -3.34 13.06 -13.04
C PHE A 110 -2.37 11.98 -13.53
N LYS A 111 -2.75 11.16 -14.53
CA LYS A 111 -1.82 10.23 -15.21
C LYS A 111 -0.63 10.91 -15.88
N LYS A 112 -0.79 12.15 -16.35
CA LYS A 112 0.25 12.90 -17.08
C LYS A 112 0.97 13.92 -16.20
N CYS A 113 0.63 14.01 -14.92
CA CYS A 113 1.00 15.13 -14.10
C CYS A 113 2.14 14.79 -13.12
N ASN A 114 3.23 15.59 -13.18
CA ASN A 114 4.40 15.40 -12.33
C ASN A 114 4.40 16.23 -11.04
N ASN A 115 3.64 17.34 -10.97
CA ASN A 115 3.59 18.23 -9.80
C ASN A 115 2.20 18.87 -9.61
N CYS A 116 1.22 18.07 -9.17
CA CYS A 116 -0.20 18.46 -9.04
C CYS A 116 -0.74 18.29 -7.62
N ILE A 117 0.09 18.39 -6.59
CA ILE A 117 -0.37 18.31 -5.19
C ILE A 117 -1.58 19.25 -4.97
N LYS A 118 -1.45 20.52 -5.36
CA LYS A 118 -2.53 21.52 -5.25
C LYS A 118 -3.79 21.14 -6.05
N ASP A 119 -3.60 20.61 -7.25
CA ASP A 119 -4.72 20.24 -8.14
C ASP A 119 -5.42 18.97 -7.60
N LEU A 120 -4.66 18.05 -7.01
CA LEU A 120 -5.15 16.84 -6.37
C LEU A 120 -5.93 17.15 -5.08
N ASP A 121 -5.43 18.06 -4.24
CA ASP A 121 -6.15 18.55 -3.07
C ASP A 121 -7.49 19.18 -3.45
N ARG A 122 -7.49 19.95 -4.55
CA ARG A 122 -8.71 20.55 -5.11
C ARG A 122 -9.68 19.48 -5.64
N TYR A 123 -9.17 18.46 -6.35
CA TYR A 123 -9.99 17.33 -6.78
C TYR A 123 -10.65 16.62 -5.59
N ILE A 124 -9.86 16.24 -4.58
CA ILE A 124 -10.34 15.51 -3.40
C ILE A 124 -11.42 16.29 -2.63
N SER A 125 -11.28 17.62 -2.52
CA SER A 125 -12.22 18.46 -1.77
C SER A 125 -13.55 18.73 -2.50
N HIS A 126 -13.58 18.60 -3.83
CA HIS A 126 -14.74 19.01 -4.64
C HIS A 126 -15.45 17.86 -5.35
N SER A 127 -14.77 16.75 -5.61
CA SER A 127 -15.31 15.64 -6.41
C SER A 127 -16.15 14.67 -5.58
N ALA A 128 -17.13 14.05 -6.25
CA ALA A 128 -17.63 12.77 -5.77
C ALA A 128 -16.48 11.73 -5.82
N ARG A 129 -16.55 10.73 -4.96
CA ARG A 129 -15.53 9.69 -4.83
C ARG A 129 -15.96 8.46 -5.60
N TYR A 130 -15.11 8.00 -6.52
CA TYR A 130 -15.36 6.82 -7.35
C TYR A 130 -14.19 5.87 -7.16
N PRO A 131 -14.38 4.72 -6.49
CA PRO A 131 -13.31 3.80 -6.12
C PRO A 131 -12.32 3.50 -7.25
N ASP A 132 -12.81 3.07 -8.42
CA ASP A 132 -11.96 2.74 -9.57
C ASP A 132 -11.10 3.92 -10.03
N ILE A 133 -11.69 5.11 -10.08
CA ILE A 133 -11.00 6.32 -10.54
C ILE A 133 -9.98 6.77 -9.50
N ASP A 134 -10.36 6.78 -8.23
CA ASP A 134 -9.51 7.22 -7.12
C ASP A 134 -8.30 6.29 -6.96
N PHE A 135 -8.52 4.98 -7.07
CA PHE A 135 -7.46 3.99 -7.06
C PHE A 135 -6.52 4.16 -8.27
N ASP A 136 -7.06 4.38 -9.45
CA ASP A 136 -6.25 4.65 -10.64
C ASP A 136 -5.42 5.93 -10.50
N ILE A 137 -5.99 7.00 -9.93
CA ILE A 137 -5.22 8.22 -9.64
C ILE A 137 -4.09 7.89 -8.67
N TYR A 138 -4.39 7.21 -7.56
CA TYR A 138 -3.40 6.81 -6.55
C TYR A 138 -2.23 6.01 -7.14
N LYS A 139 -2.51 5.04 -8.02
CA LYS A 139 -1.49 4.23 -8.69
C LYS A 139 -0.48 5.05 -9.48
N ASN A 140 -0.94 6.15 -10.08
CA ASN A 140 -0.12 7.02 -10.93
C ASN A 140 0.58 8.16 -10.17
N LEU A 141 0.35 8.30 -8.87
CA LEU A 141 1.07 9.30 -8.06
C LEU A 141 2.54 8.92 -7.91
N ASN A 142 3.40 9.94 -7.74
CA ASN A 142 4.78 9.70 -7.37
C ASN A 142 4.84 9.06 -5.97
N ASN A 143 5.71 8.06 -5.79
CA ASN A 143 5.90 7.38 -4.50
C ASN A 143 6.22 8.35 -3.36
N SER A 144 6.88 9.49 -3.64
CA SER A 144 7.20 10.51 -2.62
C SER A 144 5.97 11.22 -2.02
N ILE A 145 4.83 11.21 -2.72
CA ILE A 145 3.60 11.88 -2.27
C ILE A 145 2.47 10.92 -1.95
N LYS A 146 2.54 9.65 -2.37
CA LYS A 146 1.48 8.64 -2.19
C LYS A 146 0.98 8.56 -0.74
N SER A 147 1.89 8.61 0.23
CA SER A 147 1.56 8.54 1.66
C SER A 147 0.59 9.62 2.13
N ASN A 148 0.61 10.80 1.50
CA ASN A 148 -0.27 11.91 1.87
C ASN A 148 -1.69 11.72 1.33
N TYR A 149 -1.89 10.72 0.47
CA TYR A 149 -3.12 10.50 -0.28
C TYR A 149 -3.70 9.09 -0.08
N ASP A 150 -3.39 8.44 1.05
CA ASP A 150 -3.93 7.12 1.39
C ASP A 150 -5.48 7.12 1.46
N ASN A 151 -6.11 8.27 1.68
CA ASN A 151 -7.57 8.41 1.59
C ASN A 151 -8.13 8.07 0.18
N LEU A 152 -7.31 8.21 -0.88
CA LEU A 152 -7.72 7.81 -2.24
C LEU A 152 -7.89 6.29 -2.37
N VAL A 153 -7.17 5.50 -1.56
CA VAL A 153 -7.23 4.04 -1.59
C VAL A 153 -8.14 3.47 -0.49
N LYS A 154 -8.35 4.18 0.63
CA LYS A 154 -9.25 3.72 1.71
C LYS A 154 -10.68 3.43 1.22
N ALA A 155 -11.25 4.27 0.35
CA ALA A 155 -12.60 4.03 -0.16
C ALA A 155 -12.69 2.75 -1.05
N PRO A 156 -11.78 2.53 -2.01
CA PRO A 156 -11.64 1.23 -2.70
C PRO A 156 -11.46 0.04 -1.76
N LEU A 157 -10.57 0.13 -0.77
CA LEU A 157 -10.31 -0.98 0.17
C LEU A 157 -11.54 -1.33 1.01
N LYS A 158 -12.45 -0.37 1.25
CA LYS A 158 -13.71 -0.58 1.99
C LYS A 158 -14.89 -1.00 1.13
N SER A 159 -14.78 -0.95 -0.19
CA SER A 159 -15.92 -1.26 -1.06
C SER A 159 -16.22 -2.76 -1.07
N ASN A 160 -17.38 -3.12 -1.62
CA ASN A 160 -17.73 -4.53 -1.84
C ASN A 160 -16.82 -5.20 -2.89
N ASP A 161 -16.15 -4.41 -3.73
CA ASP A 161 -15.23 -4.86 -4.78
C ASP A 161 -13.77 -4.86 -4.31
N SER A 162 -13.54 -4.72 -3.00
CA SER A 162 -12.21 -4.58 -2.39
C SER A 162 -11.22 -5.69 -2.77
N ILE A 163 -11.70 -6.91 -3.04
CA ILE A 163 -10.90 -8.04 -3.51
C ILE A 163 -10.06 -7.65 -4.74
N TYR A 164 -10.65 -6.94 -5.71
CA TYR A 164 -9.96 -6.60 -6.96
C TYR A 164 -8.84 -5.61 -6.74
N TYR A 165 -9.04 -4.61 -5.87
CA TYR A 165 -7.99 -3.65 -5.55
C TYR A 165 -6.87 -4.28 -4.72
N CYS A 166 -7.20 -5.17 -3.79
CA CYS A 166 -6.22 -5.87 -2.95
C CYS A 166 -5.51 -7.04 -3.66
N LYS A 167 -5.96 -7.39 -4.87
CA LYS A 167 -5.22 -8.26 -5.79
C LYS A 167 -4.12 -7.53 -6.55
N GLU A 168 -4.23 -6.20 -6.69
CA GLU A 168 -3.18 -5.40 -7.31
C GLU A 168 -2.06 -5.07 -6.31
N GLU A 169 -0.80 -5.18 -6.73
CA GLU A 169 0.39 -4.90 -5.89
C GLU A 169 0.30 -3.54 -5.18
N GLN A 170 -0.22 -2.50 -5.84
CA GLN A 170 -0.31 -1.17 -5.24
C GLN A 170 -1.41 -1.08 -4.17
N GLY A 171 -2.49 -1.86 -4.31
CA GLY A 171 -3.50 -1.97 -3.27
C GLY A 171 -2.97 -2.73 -2.07
N GLN A 172 -2.22 -3.81 -2.30
CA GLN A 172 -1.53 -4.55 -1.23
C GLN A 172 -0.55 -3.68 -0.45
N LYS A 173 0.34 -2.96 -1.14
CA LYS A 173 1.30 -2.05 -0.51
C LYS A 173 0.61 -0.97 0.32
N ALA A 174 -0.45 -0.38 -0.21
CA ALA A 174 -1.16 0.67 0.48
C ALA A 174 -1.92 0.15 1.70
N LEU A 175 -2.56 -1.02 1.60
CA LEU A 175 -3.19 -1.68 2.74
C LEU A 175 -2.15 -1.96 3.84
N VAL A 176 -1.04 -2.60 3.51
CA VAL A 176 0.03 -2.93 4.46
C VAL A 176 0.52 -1.68 5.18
N LYS A 177 0.77 -0.60 4.43
CA LYS A 177 1.18 0.68 5.01
C LYS A 177 0.16 1.22 6.02
N ILE A 178 -1.11 1.30 5.64
CA ILE A 178 -2.17 1.81 6.52
C ILE A 178 -2.34 0.92 7.75
N LEU A 179 -2.21 -0.41 7.62
CA LEU A 179 -2.26 -1.32 8.76
C LEU A 179 -1.12 -1.06 9.76
N VAL A 180 0.10 -0.89 9.26
CA VAL A 180 1.29 -0.60 10.09
C VAL A 180 1.14 0.72 10.85
N ASP A 181 0.44 1.70 10.27
CA ASP A 181 0.21 3.00 10.89
C ASP A 181 -0.90 2.96 11.98
N GLU A 182 -1.86 2.04 11.89
CA GLU A 182 -3.09 2.03 12.71
C GLU A 182 -3.16 0.89 13.76
N ILE A 183 -2.49 -0.23 13.48
CA ILE A 183 -2.52 -1.44 14.31
C ILE A 183 -1.25 -1.53 15.16
N GLY A 184 -1.43 -1.74 16.46
CA GLY A 184 -0.35 -1.93 17.42
C GLY A 184 -0.05 -3.41 17.70
N ARG A 185 1.19 -3.71 18.11
CA ARG A 185 1.64 -5.06 18.47
C ARG A 185 0.88 -5.69 19.63
N GLU A 186 0.39 -4.86 20.55
CA GLU A 186 -0.33 -5.28 21.75
C GLU A 186 -1.86 -5.27 21.54
N ASP A 187 -2.34 -4.94 20.34
CA ASP A 187 -3.77 -4.97 20.06
C ASP A 187 -4.30 -6.41 20.11
N THR A 188 -5.44 -6.60 20.77
CA THR A 188 -6.13 -7.89 20.82
C THR A 188 -6.81 -8.23 19.49
N LYS A 189 -7.19 -9.50 19.27
CA LYS A 189 -7.95 -9.94 18.06
C LYS A 189 -9.15 -9.02 17.79
N ASP A 190 -9.95 -8.73 18.81
CA ASP A 190 -11.15 -7.90 18.68
C ASP A 190 -10.82 -6.43 18.34
N THR A 191 -9.77 -5.88 18.95
CA THR A 191 -9.30 -4.52 18.65
C THR A 191 -8.79 -4.42 17.22
N ILE A 192 -8.00 -5.41 16.78
CA ILE A 192 -7.50 -5.50 15.39
C ILE A 192 -8.67 -5.54 14.42
N VAL A 193 -9.65 -6.42 14.64
CA VAL A 193 -10.84 -6.54 13.78
C VAL A 193 -11.62 -5.23 13.73
N LYS A 194 -11.81 -4.57 14.88
CA LYS A 194 -12.52 -3.28 14.96
C LYS A 194 -11.81 -2.20 14.15
N LYS A 195 -10.52 -1.97 14.40
CA LYS A 195 -9.73 -0.96 13.67
C LYS A 195 -9.64 -1.28 12.17
N SER A 196 -9.48 -2.55 11.83
CA SER A 196 -9.37 -3.02 10.45
C SER A 196 -10.62 -2.76 9.61
N LYS A 197 -11.82 -2.86 10.19
CA LYS A 197 -13.08 -2.53 9.50
C LYS A 197 -13.18 -1.05 9.11
N ASP A 198 -12.47 -0.17 9.83
CA ASP A 198 -12.33 1.24 9.48
C ASP A 198 -11.23 1.50 8.45
N ILE A 199 -10.56 0.46 7.94
CA ILE A 199 -9.50 0.55 6.93
C ILE A 199 -9.94 -0.15 5.65
N PHE A 200 -10.46 -1.37 5.75
CA PHE A 200 -10.81 -2.22 4.61
C PHE A 200 -12.05 -3.10 4.89
N ASN A 201 -12.70 -3.55 3.82
CA ASN A 201 -13.69 -4.62 3.86
C ASN A 201 -12.96 -5.95 3.96
N PRO A 202 -13.28 -6.85 4.93
CA PRO A 202 -12.60 -8.13 5.13
C PRO A 202 -12.31 -8.97 3.87
N ASP A 203 -13.16 -8.85 2.85
CA ASP A 203 -12.98 -9.52 1.57
C ASP A 203 -11.70 -9.08 0.83
N CYS A 204 -11.21 -7.86 1.04
CA CYS A 204 -9.92 -7.38 0.56
C CYS A 204 -8.77 -8.37 0.83
N LEU A 205 -8.75 -9.03 2.00
CA LEU A 205 -7.69 -9.98 2.33
C LEU A 205 -7.69 -11.21 1.41
N ASN A 206 -8.82 -11.54 0.79
CA ASN A 206 -8.91 -12.61 -0.22
C ASN A 206 -8.23 -12.21 -1.55
N GLY A 207 -7.87 -10.94 -1.74
CA GLY A 207 -7.10 -10.47 -2.88
C GLY A 207 -5.62 -10.91 -2.83
N PHE A 208 -5.10 -11.27 -1.65
CA PHE A 208 -3.73 -11.75 -1.49
C PHE A 208 -3.63 -13.23 -1.87
N SER A 209 -2.69 -13.56 -2.75
CA SER A 209 -2.31 -14.95 -3.01
C SER A 209 -1.54 -15.55 -1.83
N LYS A 210 -1.36 -16.87 -1.83
CA LYS A 210 -0.52 -17.53 -0.81
C LYS A 210 0.92 -17.05 -0.89
N GLU A 211 1.41 -16.85 -2.11
CA GLU A 211 2.74 -16.35 -2.40
C GLU A 211 2.92 -14.92 -1.88
N ASP A 212 1.89 -14.05 -2.00
CA ASP A 212 1.93 -12.70 -1.45
C ASP A 212 2.04 -12.73 0.08
N ILE A 213 1.22 -13.55 0.75
CA ILE A 213 1.26 -13.69 2.21
C ILE A 213 2.62 -14.23 2.65
N HIS A 214 3.16 -15.25 1.97
CA HIS A 214 4.49 -15.76 2.25
C HIS A 214 5.56 -14.68 2.10
N ALA A 215 5.54 -13.89 1.03
CA ALA A 215 6.51 -12.82 0.81
C ALA A 215 6.43 -11.73 1.90
N LEU A 216 5.23 -11.38 2.35
CA LEU A 216 5.03 -10.39 3.41
C LEU A 216 5.47 -10.88 4.80
N LEU A 217 5.47 -12.20 5.00
CA LEU A 217 5.85 -12.86 6.25
C LEU A 217 7.25 -13.50 6.21
N ASP A 218 7.99 -13.36 5.10
CA ASP A 218 9.31 -13.97 4.96
C ASP A 218 10.33 -13.36 5.94
N LYS A 219 10.14 -12.08 6.26
CA LYS A 219 10.89 -11.37 7.30
C LYS A 219 10.07 -11.35 8.58
N ALA A 220 10.76 -11.33 9.72
CA ALA A 220 10.15 -11.17 11.04
C ALA A 220 10.52 -9.79 11.61
N ASP A 221 9.92 -8.75 11.03
CA ASP A 221 10.08 -7.35 11.42
C ASP A 221 8.75 -6.76 11.94
N TYR A 222 8.74 -5.45 12.23
CA TYR A 222 7.51 -4.80 12.70
C TYR A 222 6.35 -4.94 11.71
N THR A 223 6.62 -4.79 10.43
CA THR A 223 5.59 -4.82 9.39
C THR A 223 4.98 -6.21 9.28
N SER A 224 5.81 -7.26 9.22
CA SER A 224 5.33 -8.64 9.17
C SER A 224 4.56 -9.03 10.44
N GLU A 225 4.94 -8.51 11.61
CA GLU A 225 4.22 -8.75 12.87
C GLU A 225 2.78 -8.22 12.78
N ILE A 226 2.60 -6.99 12.29
CA ILE A 226 1.27 -6.40 12.11
C ILE A 226 0.45 -7.18 11.07
N ILE A 227 1.06 -7.51 9.93
CA ILE A 227 0.40 -8.30 8.87
C ILE A 227 -0.05 -9.65 9.42
N TYR A 228 0.84 -10.37 10.11
CA TYR A 228 0.53 -11.66 10.70
C TYR A 228 -0.64 -11.57 11.69
N LEU A 229 -0.62 -10.59 12.60
CA LEU A 229 -1.70 -10.38 13.57
C LEU A 229 -3.03 -10.07 12.87
N THR A 230 -3.03 -9.20 11.85
CA THR A 230 -4.23 -8.88 11.07
C THR A 230 -4.77 -10.10 10.32
N PHE A 231 -3.95 -10.78 9.53
CA PHE A 231 -4.41 -11.94 8.75
C PHE A 231 -4.88 -13.08 9.67
N ARG A 232 -4.21 -13.30 10.80
CA ARG A 232 -4.64 -14.27 11.81
C ARG A 232 -5.97 -13.89 12.47
N ALA A 233 -6.19 -12.60 12.76
CA ALA A 233 -7.44 -12.12 13.36
C ALA A 233 -8.65 -12.35 12.45
N PHE A 234 -8.45 -12.35 11.13
CA PHE A 234 -9.49 -12.64 10.13
C PHE A 234 -9.46 -14.08 9.60
N GLU A 235 -8.62 -14.96 10.16
CA GLU A 235 -8.50 -16.36 9.75
C GLU A 235 -8.15 -16.51 8.26
N LYS A 236 -7.29 -15.61 7.77
CA LYS A 236 -6.80 -15.53 6.38
C LYS A 236 -5.38 -16.05 6.18
N ILE A 237 -4.85 -16.75 7.18
CA ILE A 237 -3.55 -17.41 7.11
C ILE A 237 -3.74 -18.89 7.39
N ASP A 238 -3.15 -19.75 6.55
CA ASP A 238 -3.18 -21.18 6.80
C ASP A 238 -2.18 -21.59 7.88
N ASP A 239 -2.45 -22.73 8.51
CA ASP A 239 -1.67 -23.27 9.62
C ASP A 239 -0.17 -23.44 9.30
N ILE A 240 0.20 -23.83 8.08
CA ILE A 240 1.62 -24.04 7.73
C ILE A 240 2.33 -22.71 7.60
N THR A 241 1.71 -21.74 6.93
CA THR A 241 2.24 -20.38 6.82
C THR A 241 2.36 -19.71 8.18
N SER A 242 1.32 -19.81 9.01
CA SER A 242 1.32 -19.30 10.37
C SER A 242 2.45 -19.89 11.21
N ASP A 243 2.59 -21.22 11.23
CA ASP A 243 3.63 -21.87 12.01
C ASP A 243 5.04 -21.60 11.47
N THR A 244 5.19 -21.51 10.15
CA THR A 244 6.47 -21.12 9.52
C THR A 244 6.87 -19.73 9.99
N TYR A 245 5.96 -18.75 9.93
CA TYR A 245 6.22 -17.40 10.43
C TYR A 245 6.59 -17.38 11.92
N LEU A 246 5.88 -18.13 12.77
CA LEU A 246 6.20 -18.22 14.20
C LEU A 246 7.59 -18.81 14.45
N MET A 247 8.02 -19.81 13.68
CA MET A 247 9.37 -20.37 13.82
C MET A 247 10.43 -19.39 13.33
N THR A 248 10.21 -18.73 12.19
CA THR A 248 11.05 -17.63 11.70
C THR A 248 11.20 -16.55 12.78
N TYR A 249 10.09 -16.12 13.39
CA TYR A 249 10.06 -15.10 14.44
C TYR A 249 10.93 -15.45 15.65
N LEU A 250 10.94 -16.72 16.08
CA LEU A 250 11.82 -17.15 17.18
C LEU A 250 13.30 -17.16 16.77
N LEU A 251 13.61 -17.42 15.50
CA LEU A 251 14.98 -17.47 14.99
C LEU A 251 15.57 -16.08 14.73
N THR A 252 14.73 -15.02 14.66
CA THR A 252 15.12 -13.65 14.31
C THR A 252 15.20 -12.70 15.51
N SER A 253 15.59 -13.18 16.70
CA SER A 253 15.62 -12.39 17.95
C SER A 253 14.25 -11.79 18.35
N PRO A 254 13.30 -12.65 18.80
CA PRO A 254 11.92 -12.25 19.08
C PRO A 254 11.82 -11.23 20.20
N LYS A 255 10.80 -10.36 20.13
CA LYS A 255 10.48 -9.40 21.21
C LYS A 255 9.36 -9.97 22.09
N PRO A 256 9.34 -9.67 23.40
CA PRO A 256 8.20 -10.00 24.25
C PRO A 256 6.91 -9.42 23.67
N GLY A 257 5.82 -10.20 23.70
CA GLY A 257 4.53 -9.80 23.18
C GLY A 257 3.66 -11.00 22.77
N PRO A 258 2.48 -10.77 22.18
CA PRO A 258 1.53 -11.81 21.82
C PRO A 258 2.12 -12.86 20.86
N ILE A 259 2.89 -12.41 19.86
CA ILE A 259 3.50 -13.29 18.86
C ILE A 259 4.55 -14.20 19.50
N MET A 260 5.36 -13.69 20.44
CA MET A 260 6.32 -14.52 21.19
C MET A 260 5.60 -15.62 21.96
N ASN A 261 4.52 -15.30 22.66
CA ASN A 261 3.74 -16.30 23.41
C ASN A 261 3.15 -17.37 22.47
N MET A 262 2.62 -16.94 21.31
CA MET A 262 2.12 -17.87 20.29
C MET A 262 3.25 -18.78 19.77
N ALA A 263 4.40 -18.22 19.41
CA ALA A 263 5.52 -18.98 18.88
C ALA A 263 6.09 -19.95 19.91
N TRP A 264 6.22 -19.50 21.16
CA TRP A 264 6.70 -20.28 22.29
C TRP A 264 5.84 -21.52 22.52
N ASN A 265 4.51 -21.37 22.51
CA ASN A 265 3.60 -22.51 22.66
C ASN A 265 3.62 -23.40 21.40
N GLN A 266 3.69 -22.79 20.21
CA GLN A 266 3.63 -23.53 18.96
C GLN A 266 4.82 -24.47 18.76
N ILE A 267 6.04 -24.05 19.10
CA ILE A 267 7.22 -24.92 18.94
C ILE A 267 7.11 -26.22 19.76
N GLU A 268 6.51 -26.14 20.95
CA GLU A 268 6.26 -27.31 21.79
C GLU A 268 5.19 -28.22 21.19
N MET A 269 4.09 -27.66 20.67
CA MET A 269 3.06 -28.44 19.96
C MET A 269 3.62 -29.14 18.71
N LEU A 270 4.58 -28.50 18.03
CA LEU A 270 5.23 -29.07 16.86
C LEU A 270 6.05 -30.33 17.20
N SER A 271 6.58 -30.48 18.42
CA SER A 271 7.34 -31.67 18.84
C SER A 271 6.54 -32.98 18.71
N ALA A 272 5.21 -32.92 18.87
CA ALA A 272 4.32 -34.06 18.76
C ALA A 272 3.89 -34.38 17.31
N ASN A 273 4.16 -33.48 16.34
CA ASN A 273 3.69 -33.64 14.96
C ASN A 273 4.81 -33.55 13.92
N TYR A 274 5.51 -34.67 13.73
CA TYR A 274 6.62 -34.78 12.78
C TYR A 274 6.24 -34.36 11.35
N LYS A 275 5.08 -34.79 10.86
CA LYS A 275 4.63 -34.45 9.49
C LYS A 275 4.45 -32.95 9.31
N LYS A 276 3.91 -32.24 10.30
CA LYS A 276 3.77 -30.78 10.27
C LYS A 276 5.13 -30.09 10.35
N ARG A 277 6.01 -30.54 11.25
CA ARG A 277 7.40 -30.04 11.34
C ARG A 277 8.15 -30.12 10.03
N MET A 278 8.10 -31.27 9.35
CA MET A 278 8.84 -31.43 8.09
C MET A 278 8.33 -30.49 6.99
N LYS A 279 7.02 -30.20 6.94
CA LYS A 279 6.48 -29.18 6.02
C LYS A 279 6.98 -27.78 6.34
N ILE A 280 7.02 -27.42 7.63
CA ILE A 280 7.54 -26.12 8.08
C ILE A 280 9.04 -26.03 7.78
N PHE A 281 9.79 -27.09 8.06
CA PHE A 281 11.21 -27.21 7.76
C PHE A 281 11.50 -27.02 6.27
N ASP A 282 10.68 -27.61 5.41
CA ASP A 282 10.79 -27.45 3.96
C ASP A 282 10.57 -26.02 3.48
N ASN A 283 9.87 -25.18 4.25
CA ASN A 283 9.73 -23.75 3.98
C ASN A 283 10.90 -22.96 4.56
N LEU A 284 11.29 -23.22 5.81
CA LEU A 284 12.41 -22.54 6.47
C LEU A 284 13.72 -22.72 5.69
N LYS A 285 13.99 -23.92 5.16
CA LYS A 285 15.22 -24.18 4.38
C LYS A 285 15.32 -23.41 3.05
N LYS A 286 14.21 -22.82 2.57
CA LYS A 286 14.17 -22.02 1.33
C LYS A 286 14.49 -20.55 1.58
N GLN A 287 14.50 -20.11 2.83
CA GLN A 287 14.82 -18.73 3.19
C GLN A 287 16.26 -18.40 2.81
N TYR A 288 16.49 -17.17 2.36
CA TYR A 288 17.81 -16.69 2.02
C TYR A 288 18.01 -15.23 2.45
N PRO A 289 18.90 -14.95 3.42
CA PRO A 289 19.65 -15.91 4.23
C PRO A 289 18.73 -16.76 5.13
N LEU A 290 19.24 -17.89 5.64
CA LEU A 290 18.58 -18.68 6.68
C LEU A 290 18.49 -17.86 7.97
N SER A 291 17.30 -17.83 8.58
CA SER A 291 17.08 -17.15 9.86
C SER A 291 17.98 -17.73 10.95
N GLY A 292 18.70 -16.87 11.64
CA GLY A 292 19.73 -17.29 12.59
C GLY A 292 20.25 -16.16 13.46
N GLU A 293 19.59 -15.01 13.46
CA GLU A 293 19.94 -13.82 14.23
C GLU A 293 19.91 -14.12 15.73
N ILE A 294 19.17 -15.16 16.15
CA ILE A 294 19.20 -15.66 17.52
C ILE A 294 20.58 -16.15 17.96
N PHE A 295 21.44 -16.57 17.03
CA PHE A 295 22.80 -17.03 17.33
C PHE A 295 23.77 -15.87 17.57
N GLU A 296 23.44 -14.65 17.13
CA GLU A 296 24.31 -13.48 17.22
C GLU A 296 24.92 -13.30 18.62
N ARG A 297 26.25 -13.18 18.67
CA ARG A 297 26.99 -12.93 19.92
C ARG A 297 27.19 -11.45 20.14
N LYS A 298 26.70 -10.94 21.27
CA LYS A 298 26.96 -9.56 21.73
C LYS A 298 28.02 -9.59 22.82
N ASN A 299 29.07 -8.78 22.67
CA ASN A 299 30.24 -8.79 23.57
C ASN A 299 30.85 -10.19 23.74
N GLY A 300 30.90 -10.97 22.64
CA GLY A 300 31.47 -12.32 22.64
C GLY A 300 30.62 -13.38 23.36
N LYS A 301 29.35 -13.12 23.69
CA LYS A 301 28.46 -14.11 24.33
C LYS A 301 27.10 -14.16 23.67
N VAL A 302 26.50 -15.35 23.61
CA VAL A 302 25.09 -15.49 23.21
C VAL A 302 24.23 -15.02 24.37
N ALA A 303 23.23 -14.19 24.08
CA ALA A 303 22.31 -13.69 25.10
C ALA A 303 21.57 -14.85 25.79
N GLU A 304 21.34 -14.75 27.10
CA GLU A 304 20.70 -15.84 27.86
C GLU A 304 19.30 -16.20 27.33
N LYS A 305 18.54 -15.19 26.92
CA LYS A 305 17.23 -15.36 26.28
C LYS A 305 17.33 -16.18 24.98
N SER A 306 18.36 -15.93 24.18
CA SER A 306 18.61 -16.69 22.95
C SER A 306 18.95 -18.14 23.26
N LYS A 307 19.79 -18.40 24.28
CA LYS A 307 20.14 -19.78 24.69
C LYS A 307 18.91 -20.59 25.06
N ILE A 308 17.97 -19.99 25.78
CA ILE A 308 16.71 -20.61 26.16
C ILE A 308 15.87 -21.00 24.92
N ILE A 309 15.76 -20.10 23.94
CA ILE A 309 15.02 -20.38 22.70
C ILE A 309 15.73 -21.44 21.85
N ILE A 310 17.06 -21.36 21.72
CA ILE A 310 17.87 -22.35 20.99
C ILE A 310 17.69 -23.75 21.60
N LYS A 311 17.77 -23.85 22.94
CA LYS A 311 17.51 -25.11 23.65
C LYS A 311 16.12 -25.65 23.32
N ARG A 312 15.10 -24.79 23.32
CA ARG A 312 13.72 -25.18 22.97
C ARG A 312 13.61 -25.68 21.52
N PHE A 313 14.33 -25.07 20.58
CA PHE A 313 14.46 -25.60 19.22
C PHE A 313 15.13 -26.97 19.18
N ALA A 314 16.24 -27.15 19.90
CA ALA A 314 16.94 -28.42 19.92
C ALA A 314 16.08 -29.57 20.47
N GLU A 315 15.25 -29.29 21.48
CA GLU A 315 14.37 -30.29 22.09
C GLU A 315 13.13 -30.61 21.22
N ASN A 316 12.58 -29.63 20.50
CA ASN A 316 11.27 -29.76 19.88
C ASN A 316 11.28 -29.73 18.35
N PHE A 317 12.30 -29.11 17.74
CA PHE A 317 12.47 -28.96 16.30
C PHE A 317 13.95 -29.01 15.88
N PRO A 318 14.70 -30.09 16.21
CA PRO A 318 16.14 -30.20 15.98
C PRO A 318 16.56 -30.18 14.50
N GLU A 319 15.65 -30.52 13.58
CA GLU A 319 15.91 -30.61 12.15
C GLU A 319 16.46 -29.30 11.57
N TYR A 320 15.96 -28.15 12.05
CA TYR A 320 16.43 -26.84 11.61
C TYR A 320 17.87 -26.56 12.05
N LEU A 321 18.21 -26.82 13.33
CA LEU A 321 19.56 -26.58 13.85
C LEU A 321 20.60 -27.46 13.16
N ASN A 322 20.25 -28.74 12.91
CA ASN A 322 21.12 -29.65 12.16
C ASN A 322 21.37 -29.14 10.74
N PHE A 323 20.32 -28.71 10.04
CA PHE A 323 20.43 -28.16 8.69
C PHE A 323 21.27 -26.87 8.64
N TYR A 324 21.08 -25.97 9.61
CA TYR A 324 21.88 -24.76 9.74
C TYR A 324 23.37 -25.10 9.90
N GLY A 325 23.70 -26.06 10.78
CA GLY A 325 25.06 -26.54 10.97
C GLY A 325 25.67 -27.20 9.74
N GLU A 326 24.94 -28.08 9.07
CA GLU A 326 25.40 -28.70 7.82
C GLU A 326 25.63 -27.64 6.73
N THR A 327 24.79 -26.62 6.66
CA THR A 327 24.96 -25.49 5.74
C THR A 327 26.25 -24.72 6.05
N CYS A 328 26.56 -24.46 7.32
CA CYS A 328 27.82 -23.85 7.73
C CYS A 328 29.04 -24.70 7.36
N LEU A 329 28.99 -26.01 7.58
CA LEU A 329 30.08 -26.92 7.20
C LEU A 329 30.29 -26.96 5.68
N ASN A 330 29.21 -26.99 4.92
CA ASN A 330 29.26 -26.96 3.46
C ASN A 330 29.88 -25.64 2.97
N PHE A 331 29.51 -24.51 3.59
CA PHE A 331 30.10 -23.20 3.32
C PHE A 331 31.61 -23.18 3.62
N TYR A 332 32.03 -23.58 4.82
CA TYR A 332 33.47 -23.60 5.17
C TYR A 332 34.27 -24.57 4.31
N SER A 333 33.69 -25.71 3.91
CA SER A 333 34.39 -26.70 3.09
C SER A 333 34.63 -26.25 1.64
N GLY A 334 33.91 -25.22 1.17
CA GLY A 334 33.92 -24.78 -0.22
C GLY A 334 33.41 -25.80 -1.25
N LYS A 335 32.92 -26.97 -0.80
CA LYS A 335 32.45 -28.06 -1.69
C LYS A 335 31.14 -27.71 -2.38
N VAL A 336 30.32 -26.86 -1.76
CA VAL A 336 29.05 -26.38 -2.31
C VAL A 336 29.21 -24.92 -2.71
N LYS A 337 28.89 -24.60 -3.97
CA LYS A 337 28.86 -23.21 -4.44
C LYS A 337 27.52 -22.58 -4.10
N PHE A 338 27.55 -21.47 -3.36
CA PHE A 338 26.39 -20.66 -3.06
C PHE A 338 26.39 -19.40 -3.93
N ALA A 339 25.40 -19.26 -4.81
CA ALA A 339 25.37 -18.20 -5.83
C ALA A 339 25.35 -16.77 -5.24
N ARG A 340 24.86 -16.61 -4.01
CA ARG A 340 24.65 -15.31 -3.35
C ARG A 340 25.54 -15.12 -2.11
N GLY A 341 26.57 -15.96 -1.92
CA GLY A 341 27.44 -15.93 -0.72
C GLY A 341 26.97 -16.87 0.39
N ASN A 342 27.35 -16.57 1.64
CA ASN A 342 27.01 -17.43 2.80
C ASN A 342 25.49 -17.43 3.06
N PRO A 343 24.78 -18.57 2.88
CA PRO A 343 23.35 -18.66 3.19
C PRO A 343 23.05 -18.63 4.69
N ALA A 344 24.01 -18.90 5.57
CA ALA A 344 23.85 -18.96 7.02
C ALA A 344 24.75 -17.90 7.67
N LEU A 345 24.27 -16.65 7.75
CA LEU A 345 25.11 -15.49 8.10
C LEU A 345 25.78 -15.57 9.47
N HIS A 346 25.24 -16.37 10.41
CA HIS A 346 25.73 -16.48 11.78
C HIS A 346 26.50 -17.78 12.03
N CYS A 347 27.17 -18.34 11.01
CA CYS A 347 27.90 -19.61 11.17
C CYS A 347 28.97 -19.58 12.27
N ASP A 348 29.78 -18.53 12.38
CA ASP A 348 30.83 -18.48 13.40
C ASP A 348 30.25 -18.45 14.82
N ASP A 349 29.15 -17.75 14.99
CA ASP A 349 28.42 -17.66 16.26
C ASP A 349 27.70 -18.97 16.60
N PHE A 350 27.02 -19.55 15.61
CA PHE A 350 26.32 -20.82 15.73
C PHE A 350 27.29 -21.98 16.05
N MET A 351 28.46 -22.01 15.41
CA MET A 351 29.47 -23.06 15.57
C MET A 351 30.35 -22.88 16.82
N SER A 352 30.02 -21.93 17.69
CA SER A 352 30.67 -21.74 18.99
C SER A 352 30.30 -22.85 19.99
N GLU A 353 31.16 -23.08 20.99
CA GLU A 353 30.91 -24.07 22.04
C GLU A 353 29.63 -23.80 22.84
N GLU A 354 29.22 -22.53 22.95
CA GLU A 354 27.99 -22.14 23.66
C GLU A 354 26.71 -22.64 22.96
N VAL A 355 26.77 -22.92 21.66
CA VAL A 355 25.62 -23.33 20.83
C VAL A 355 25.86 -24.73 20.27
N ALA A 356 26.80 -24.89 19.34
CA ALA A 356 27.09 -26.17 18.69
C ALA A 356 27.57 -27.25 19.66
N GLY A 357 28.39 -26.88 20.65
CA GLY A 357 28.90 -27.82 21.66
C GLY A 357 27.79 -28.44 22.52
N LYS A 358 26.68 -27.71 22.71
CA LYS A 358 25.58 -28.11 23.58
C LYS A 358 24.36 -28.67 22.86
N TRP A 359 23.98 -28.09 21.71
CA TRP A 359 22.64 -28.26 21.15
C TRP A 359 22.61 -28.86 19.74
N MET A 360 23.76 -29.16 19.15
CA MET A 360 23.83 -29.91 17.88
C MET A 360 23.93 -31.41 18.10
N SER A 361 23.44 -32.18 17.13
CA SER A 361 23.64 -33.63 17.11
C SER A 361 25.11 -34.02 16.99
N ASP A 362 25.49 -35.13 17.62
CA ASP A 362 26.85 -35.67 17.59
C ASP A 362 27.37 -35.89 16.17
N THR A 363 26.50 -36.35 15.26
CA THR A 363 26.86 -36.58 13.85
C THR A 363 27.37 -35.30 13.17
N VAL A 364 26.69 -34.17 13.35
CA VAL A 364 27.11 -32.90 12.74
C VAL A 364 28.30 -32.32 13.49
N ARG A 365 28.35 -32.48 14.81
CA ARG A 365 29.48 -32.06 15.66
C ARG A 365 30.78 -32.78 15.30
N LEU A 366 30.74 -34.09 15.05
CA LEU A 366 31.92 -34.87 14.63
C LEU A 366 32.42 -34.44 13.25
N LYS A 367 31.52 -34.16 12.30
CA LYS A 367 31.89 -33.58 10.99
C LYS A 367 32.59 -32.23 11.16
N TYR A 368 32.14 -31.40 12.12
CA TYR A 368 32.76 -30.12 12.44
C TYR A 368 34.15 -30.26 13.05
N SER A 369 34.34 -31.12 14.06
CA SER A 369 35.66 -31.37 14.64
C SER A 369 36.66 -31.89 13.59
N GLY A 370 36.17 -32.58 12.56
CA GLY A 370 36.96 -32.98 11.39
C GLY A 370 37.22 -31.85 10.39
N ALA A 371 36.30 -30.89 10.25
CA ALA A 371 36.43 -29.73 9.36
C ALA A 371 37.31 -28.61 9.96
N LYS A 372 37.25 -28.42 11.29
CA LYS A 372 38.22 -27.60 12.06
C LYS A 372 39.50 -28.40 12.32
N LYS A 373 40.29 -28.55 11.26
CA LYS A 373 41.75 -28.68 11.35
C LYS A 373 42.40 -27.38 10.88
N ILE A 374 41.98 -26.23 11.41
CA ILE A 374 42.71 -24.96 11.27
C ILE A 374 42.51 -24.20 12.59
N ASN A 375 43.66 -23.83 13.18
CA ASN A 375 43.96 -23.32 14.53
C ASN A 375 42.89 -22.50 15.25
#